data_AF-A0A7J5YX84-F1
#
_entry.id   AF-A0A7J5YX84-F1
#
_cell.length_a   1.000
_cell.length_b   1.000
_cell.length_c   1.000
_cell.angle_alpha   90.00
_cell.angle_beta   90.00
_cell.angle_gamma   90.00
#
_symmetry.space_group_name_H-M   'P 1'
#
loop_
_entity.id
_entity.type
_entity.pdbx_description
1 polymer ?
#
loop_
_entity_poly.entity_id
_entity_poly.type
_entity_poly.pdbx_seq_one_letter_code
_entity_poly.pdbx_strand_id
1 'polypeptide(L)'
;MFITIHAAFLKIKLLFSRCTCGCCRADNLEAVQECLCCRELAKVQALNGNHGGSCITQHPGFEAVCLNEYVLDVAYSYYKQNHGHLNKSPHERRRYTAYRQFVRWCWGYLGKQIRVPLPACVVVKIRDTFPSPDYQGFQEPQPEPI
;
A
#
# COMPACT_ATOMS: atom_id res chain seq x y z
N MET A 1 -24.06 7.73 -10.42
CA MET A 1 -23.23 7.13 -11.50
C MET A 1 -22.26 8.15 -12.13
N PHE A 2 -22.70 9.36 -12.49
CA PHE A 2 -21.81 10.38 -13.09
C PHE A 2 -20.66 10.88 -12.20
N ILE A 3 -20.89 11.05 -10.90
CA ILE A 3 -19.87 11.50 -9.94
C ILE A 3 -18.73 10.46 -9.81
N THR A 4 -19.08 9.18 -9.78
CA THR A 4 -18.12 8.06 -9.65
C THR A 4 -17.25 7.91 -10.90
N ILE A 5 -17.84 8.09 -12.08
CA ILE A 5 -17.12 8.06 -13.36
C ILE A 5 -16.15 9.24 -13.48
N HIS A 6 -16.58 10.45 -13.09
CA HIS A 6 -15.72 11.63 -13.11
C HIS A 6 -14.54 11.48 -12.12
N ALA A 7 -14.80 10.95 -10.91
CA ALA A 7 -13.74 10.69 -9.93
C ALA A 7 -12.75 9.61 -10.41
N ALA A 8 -13.23 8.53 -11.03
CA ALA A 8 -12.37 7.50 -11.63
C ALA A 8 -11.52 8.08 -12.77
N PHE A 9 -12.12 8.88 -13.66
CA PHE A 9 -11.41 9.54 -14.75
C PHE A 9 -10.34 10.52 -14.25
N LEU A 10 -10.66 11.29 -13.21
CA LEU A 10 -9.71 12.22 -12.58
C LEU A 10 -8.51 11.47 -11.96
N LYS A 11 -8.74 10.35 -11.27
CA LYS A 11 -7.68 9.48 -10.73
C LYS A 11 -6.78 8.90 -11.82
N ILE A 12 -7.38 8.35 -12.88
CA ILE A 12 -6.64 7.80 -14.02
C ILE A 12 -5.74 8.88 -14.62
N LYS A 13 -6.28 10.09 -14.83
CA LYS A 13 -5.53 11.22 -15.38
C LYS A 13 -4.39 11.69 -14.45
N LEU A 14 -4.64 11.76 -13.14
CA LEU A 14 -3.65 12.13 -12.12
C LEU A 14 -2.51 11.10 -12.02
N LEU A 15 -2.83 9.81 -12.05
CA LEU A 15 -1.82 8.77 -11.93
C LEU A 15 -0.98 8.64 -13.21
N PHE A 16 -1.62 8.73 -14.37
CA PHE A 16 -0.94 8.64 -15.66
C PHE A 16 0.10 9.75 -15.85
N SER A 17 -0.19 10.97 -15.37
CA SER A 17 0.76 12.09 -15.46
C SER A 17 1.90 12.04 -14.45
N ARG A 18 1.77 11.28 -13.36
CA ARG A 18 2.73 11.25 -12.24
C ARG A 18 3.57 9.98 -12.16
N CYS A 19 3.14 8.90 -12.82
CA CYS A 19 3.89 7.66 -12.84
C CYS A 19 5.19 7.80 -13.65
N THR A 20 6.33 7.61 -12.98
CA THR A 20 7.65 7.57 -13.64
C THR A 20 8.38 6.24 -13.44
N CYS A 21 7.79 5.29 -12.70
CA CYS A 21 8.38 3.96 -12.47
C CYS A 21 7.95 2.89 -13.49
N GLY A 22 6.86 3.14 -14.24
CA GLY A 22 6.29 2.22 -15.22
C GLY A 22 5.33 1.15 -14.67
N CYS A 23 5.15 1.06 -13.34
CA CYS A 23 4.35 -0.01 -12.71
C CYS A 23 3.09 0.47 -11.98
N CYS A 24 2.77 1.77 -11.99
CA CYS A 24 1.54 2.27 -11.38
C CYS A 24 0.33 1.99 -12.28
N ARG A 25 -0.76 1.48 -11.71
CA ARG A 25 -2.07 1.35 -12.38
C ARG A 25 -3.15 1.99 -11.50
N ALA A 26 -4.20 2.51 -12.13
CA ALA A 26 -5.32 3.13 -11.42
C ALA A 26 -6.34 2.09 -10.94
N ASP A 27 -6.23 0.85 -11.42
CA ASP A 27 -7.15 -0.23 -11.10
C ASP A 27 -7.24 -0.42 -9.59
N ASN A 28 -8.48 -0.45 -9.09
CA ASN A 28 -8.81 -0.62 -7.69
C ASN A 28 -8.33 0.51 -6.76
N LEU A 29 -7.70 1.60 -7.21
CA LEU A 29 -7.34 2.73 -6.33
C LEU A 29 -8.58 3.55 -5.95
N GLU A 30 -8.84 3.65 -4.65
CA GLU A 30 -10.05 4.27 -4.13
C GLU A 30 -9.82 5.68 -3.61
N ALA A 31 -8.61 6.00 -3.14
CA ALA A 31 -8.27 7.34 -2.67
C ALA A 31 -7.29 8.05 -3.62
N VAL A 32 -7.48 9.34 -3.86
CA VAL A 32 -6.57 10.15 -4.70
C VAL A 32 -5.17 10.23 -4.08
N GLN A 33 -5.10 10.13 -2.75
CA GLN A 33 -3.88 10.04 -1.96
C GLN A 33 -3.04 8.81 -2.31
N GLU A 34 -3.65 7.75 -2.86
CA GLU A 34 -2.96 6.55 -3.32
C GLU A 34 -2.35 6.73 -4.73
N CYS A 35 -2.67 7.83 -5.43
CA CYS A 35 -2.18 8.12 -6.78
C CYS A 35 -0.76 8.70 -6.78
N LEU A 36 0.15 8.11 -6.00
CA LEU A 36 1.55 8.50 -5.89
C LEU A 36 2.46 7.46 -6.55
N CYS A 37 3.47 7.91 -7.30
CA CYS A 37 4.51 7.04 -7.80
C CYS A 37 5.52 6.73 -6.67
N CYS A 38 6.10 5.53 -6.66
CA CYS A 38 7.16 5.19 -5.70
C CYS A 38 8.40 6.11 -5.82
N ARG A 39 8.57 6.74 -6.99
CA ARG A 39 9.60 7.74 -7.25
C ARG A 39 9.23 9.15 -6.78
N GLU A 40 8.05 9.40 -6.23
CA GLU A 40 7.73 10.72 -5.64
C GLU A 40 7.97 10.77 -4.13
N LEU A 41 8.20 9.60 -3.52
CA LEU A 41 8.35 9.47 -2.08
C LEU A 41 9.84 9.30 -1.75
N ALA A 42 10.45 10.34 -1.18
CA ALA A 42 11.90 10.38 -0.91
C ALA A 42 12.40 9.16 -0.09
N LYS A 43 11.63 8.71 0.90
CA LYS A 43 11.97 7.51 1.71
C LYS A 43 11.95 6.22 0.88
N VAL A 44 10.98 6.09 -0.03
CA VAL A 44 10.87 4.94 -0.92
C VAL A 44 11.98 4.96 -1.97
N GLN A 45 12.31 6.14 -2.51
CA GLN A 45 13.45 6.31 -3.42
C GLN A 45 14.78 5.95 -2.74
N ALA A 46 15.02 6.45 -1.53
CA ALA A 46 16.24 6.17 -0.78
C ALA A 46 16.40 4.67 -0.52
N LEU A 47 15.30 3.99 -0.15
CA LEU A 47 15.29 2.54 0.02
C LEU A 47 15.60 1.81 -1.30
N ASN A 48 15.08 2.31 -2.43
CA ASN A 48 15.30 1.70 -3.74
C ASN A 48 16.67 2.03 -4.38
N GLY A 49 17.41 3.00 -3.82
CA GLY A 49 18.50 3.74 -4.48
C GLY A 49 19.69 2.93 -4.99
N ASN A 50 19.84 1.66 -4.59
CA ASN A 50 20.98 0.81 -4.96
C ASN A 50 20.61 -0.45 -5.75
N HIS A 51 19.32 -0.66 -6.06
CA HIS A 51 18.85 -1.95 -6.56
C HIS A 51 18.64 -2.02 -8.08
N GLY A 52 18.99 -0.97 -8.83
CA GLY A 52 18.92 -0.93 -10.31
C GLY A 52 17.50 -1.03 -10.90
N GLY A 53 16.50 -1.40 -10.11
CA GLY A 53 15.10 -1.50 -10.50
C GLY A 53 14.45 -0.13 -10.69
N SER A 54 13.63 -0.01 -11.73
CA SER A 54 12.90 1.22 -12.03
C SER A 54 11.78 1.50 -11.02
N CYS A 55 11.29 0.46 -10.33
CA CYS A 55 10.19 0.50 -9.38
C CYS A 55 10.53 -0.23 -8.07
N ILE A 56 10.06 0.27 -6.94
CA ILE A 56 10.23 -0.40 -5.63
C ILE A 56 9.66 -1.82 -5.60
N THR A 57 8.66 -2.15 -6.43
CA THR A 57 8.10 -3.51 -6.50
C THR A 57 9.04 -4.52 -7.16
N GLN A 58 10.13 -4.05 -7.77
CA GLN A 58 11.19 -4.89 -8.34
C GLN A 58 12.37 -5.05 -7.38
N HIS A 59 12.38 -4.33 -6.26
CA HIS A 59 13.39 -4.48 -5.24
C HIS A 59 13.35 -5.93 -4.70
N PRO A 60 14.48 -6.64 -4.54
CA PRO A 60 14.49 -8.04 -4.10
C PRO A 60 13.81 -8.26 -2.75
N GLY A 61 14.00 -7.32 -1.82
CA GLY A 61 13.29 -7.31 -0.53
C GLY A 61 11.76 -7.13 -0.61
N PHE A 62 11.21 -6.63 -1.72
CA PHE A 62 9.77 -6.35 -1.80
C PHE A 62 8.94 -7.63 -1.71
N GLU A 63 9.33 -8.67 -2.42
CA GLU A 63 8.63 -9.95 -2.37
C GLU A 63 8.68 -10.55 -0.96
N ALA A 64 9.87 -10.60 -0.36
CA ALA A 64 10.06 -11.14 0.98
C ALA A 64 9.25 -10.39 2.05
N VAL A 65 9.20 -9.05 1.98
CA VAL A 65 8.57 -8.21 3.00
C VAL A 65 7.06 -8.07 2.78
N CYS A 66 6.60 -7.98 1.53
CA CYS A 66 5.23 -7.59 1.22
C CYS A 66 4.37 -8.68 0.58
N LEU A 67 4.97 -9.73 -0.01
CA LEU A 67 4.22 -10.73 -0.79
C LEU A 67 4.35 -12.15 -0.24
N ASN A 68 5.38 -12.46 0.54
CA ASN A 68 5.56 -13.78 1.14
C ASN A 68 4.51 -14.03 2.24
N GLU A 69 3.61 -14.98 1.99
CA GLU A 69 2.50 -15.25 2.89
C GLU A 69 2.91 -15.69 4.30
N TYR A 70 3.99 -16.46 4.43
CA TYR A 70 4.48 -16.95 5.72
C TYR A 70 5.02 -15.79 6.56
N VAL A 71 5.77 -14.88 5.92
CA VAL A 71 6.27 -13.66 6.58
C VAL A 71 5.10 -12.78 7.04
N LEU A 72 4.08 -12.63 6.19
CA LEU A 72 2.89 -11.85 6.53
C LEU A 72 2.08 -12.49 7.66
N ASP A 73 1.93 -13.81 7.69
CA ASP A 73 1.15 -14.49 8.72
C ASP A 73 1.86 -14.43 10.09
N VAL A 74 3.19 -14.51 10.13
CA VAL A 74 4.00 -14.26 11.33
C VAL A 74 3.88 -12.81 11.79
N ALA A 75 4.02 -11.85 10.87
CA ALA A 75 3.84 -10.43 11.17
C ALA A 75 2.44 -10.10 11.68
N TYR A 76 1.41 -10.77 11.15
CA TYR A 76 0.04 -10.64 11.63
C TYR A 76 -0.12 -11.22 13.03
N SER A 77 0.54 -12.33 13.34
CA SER A 77 0.48 -12.93 14.68
C SER A 77 1.00 -11.95 15.74
N TYR A 78 2.09 -11.25 15.44
CA TYR A 78 2.59 -10.15 16.28
C TYR A 78 1.59 -8.99 16.38
N TYR A 79 0.96 -8.59 15.27
CA TYR A 79 -0.09 -7.57 15.29
C TYR A 79 -1.26 -7.99 16.19
N LYS A 80 -1.75 -9.23 16.02
CA LYS A 80 -2.89 -9.79 16.77
C LYS A 80 -2.66 -9.77 18.27
N GLN A 81 -1.44 -10.06 18.71
CA GLN A 81 -1.07 -10.03 20.12
C GLN A 81 -1.19 -8.62 20.74
N ASN A 82 -0.90 -7.58 19.96
CA ASN A 82 -0.86 -6.20 20.45
C ASN A 82 -2.17 -5.41 20.20
N HIS A 83 -2.97 -5.83 19.22
CA HIS A 83 -4.13 -5.07 18.73
C HIS A 83 -5.42 -5.90 18.60
N GLY A 84 -5.38 -7.20 18.90
CA GLY A 84 -6.52 -8.09 18.72
C GLY A 84 -6.69 -8.60 17.30
N HIS A 85 -7.70 -9.45 17.12
CA HIS A 85 -7.96 -10.13 15.86
C HIS A 85 -8.78 -9.26 14.90
N LEU A 86 -8.34 -9.16 13.65
CA LEU A 86 -9.14 -8.61 12.55
C LEU A 86 -10.15 -9.67 12.08
N ASN A 87 -11.44 -9.36 12.16
CA ASN A 87 -12.50 -10.18 11.56
C ASN A 87 -12.55 -9.97 10.03
N LYS A 88 -11.58 -10.56 9.33
CA LYS A 88 -11.29 -10.35 7.91
C LYS A 88 -10.85 -11.65 7.25
N SER A 89 -11.10 -11.80 5.95
CA SER A 89 -10.62 -12.95 5.18
C SER A 89 -9.09 -13.05 5.20
N PRO A 90 -8.50 -14.24 4.91
CA PRO A 90 -7.05 -14.40 4.85
C PRO A 90 -6.36 -13.39 3.91
N HIS A 91 -6.92 -13.15 2.73
CA HIS A 91 -6.37 -12.18 1.77
C HIS A 91 -6.48 -10.73 2.27
N GLU A 92 -7.63 -10.32 2.82
CA GLU A 92 -7.78 -8.97 3.41
C GLU A 92 -6.75 -8.72 4.52
N ARG A 93 -6.56 -9.70 5.38
CA ARG A 93 -5.60 -9.65 6.48
C ARG A 93 -4.14 -9.58 5.98
N ARG A 94 -3.80 -10.36 4.95
CA ARG A 94 -2.46 -10.32 4.33
C ARG A 94 -2.21 -8.98 3.65
N ARG A 95 -3.18 -8.40 2.94
CA ARG A 95 -3.08 -7.03 2.40
C ARG A 95 -2.83 -6.01 3.51
N TYR A 96 -3.65 -6.02 4.56
CA TYR A 96 -3.49 -5.13 5.71
C TYR A 96 -2.07 -5.23 6.30
N THR A 97 -1.59 -6.46 6.47
CA THR A 97 -0.27 -6.72 7.03
C THR A 97 0.85 -6.29 6.08
N ALA A 98 0.70 -6.55 4.78
CA ALA A 98 1.66 -6.15 3.75
C ALA A 98 1.78 -4.63 3.66
N TYR A 99 0.67 -3.89 3.75
CA TYR A 99 0.71 -2.42 3.78
C TYR A 99 1.50 -1.91 5.00
N ARG A 100 1.26 -2.49 6.17
CA ARG A 100 1.98 -2.13 7.40
C ARG A 100 3.46 -2.50 7.34
N GLN A 101 3.79 -3.66 6.78
CA GLN A 101 5.16 -4.10 6.58
C GLN A 101 5.91 -3.17 5.62
N PHE A 102 5.30 -2.80 4.49
CA PHE A 102 5.90 -1.86 3.55
C PHE A 102 6.20 -0.50 4.20
N VAL A 103 5.24 0.04 4.94
CA VAL A 103 5.42 1.28 5.69
C VAL A 103 6.54 1.13 6.72
N ARG A 104 6.56 0.03 7.46
CA ARG A 104 7.60 -0.23 8.47
C ARG A 104 8.99 -0.37 7.85
N TRP A 105 9.08 -0.94 6.66
CA TRP A 105 10.33 -1.11 5.94
C TRP A 105 10.91 0.22 5.44
N CYS A 106 10.06 1.13 4.97
CA CYS A 106 10.48 2.43 4.45
C CYS A 106 10.69 3.49 5.56
N TRP A 107 9.88 3.48 6.62
CA TRP A 107 9.85 4.54 7.65
C TRP A 107 10.17 4.06 9.06
N GLY A 108 10.31 2.75 9.30
CA GLY A 108 10.40 2.21 10.65
C GLY A 108 9.06 2.26 11.39
N TYR A 109 9.10 2.50 12.70
CA TYR A 109 7.87 2.63 13.48
C TYR A 109 7.22 4.00 13.27
N LEU A 110 5.95 4.01 12.89
CA LEU A 110 5.09 5.19 12.91
C LEU A 110 4.15 5.12 14.12
N GLY A 111 3.97 6.24 14.83
CA GLY A 111 3.02 6.35 15.93
C GLY A 111 1.58 6.09 15.48
N LYS A 112 0.66 5.80 16.43
CA LYS A 112 -0.72 5.37 16.16
C LYS A 112 -1.48 6.29 15.18
N GLN A 113 -1.23 7.60 15.30
CA GLN A 113 -1.91 8.67 14.56
C GLN A 113 -1.19 9.10 13.28
N ILE A 114 -0.06 8.48 12.94
CA ILE A 114 0.68 8.82 11.72
C ILE A 114 0.35 7.78 10.65
N ARG A 115 -0.23 8.26 9.55
CA ARG A 115 -0.49 7.47 8.35
C ARG A 115 0.29 8.08 7.20
N VAL A 116 0.86 7.22 6.36
CA VAL A 116 1.54 7.63 5.12
C VAL A 116 0.87 6.92 3.95
N PRO A 117 0.63 7.62 2.82
CA PRO A 117 0.07 6.99 1.64
C PRO A 117 1.09 6.03 1.03
N LEU A 118 0.62 4.87 0.57
CA LEU A 118 1.45 3.93 -0.16
C LEU A 118 1.49 4.32 -1.65
N PRO A 119 2.62 4.10 -2.35
CA PRO A 119 2.65 4.30 -3.79
C PRO A 119 1.70 3.35 -4.53
N ALA A 120 1.09 3.84 -5.60
CA ALA A 120 0.14 3.11 -6.44
C ALA A 120 0.69 1.75 -6.90
N CYS A 121 1.95 1.69 -7.34
CA CYS A 121 2.57 0.45 -7.80
C CYS A 121 2.62 -0.62 -6.70
N VAL A 122 2.82 -0.21 -5.44
CA VAL A 122 2.84 -1.10 -4.27
C VAL A 122 1.43 -1.62 -3.98
N VAL A 123 0.46 -0.71 -3.93
CA VAL A 123 -0.95 -1.06 -3.68
C VAL A 123 -1.45 -2.05 -4.74
N VAL A 124 -1.21 -1.75 -6.02
CA VAL A 124 -1.59 -2.61 -7.14
C VAL A 124 -0.95 -4.00 -7.01
N LYS A 125 0.37 -4.07 -6.80
CA LYS A 125 1.08 -5.36 -6.72
C LYS A 125 0.59 -6.22 -5.54
N ILE A 126 0.32 -5.61 -4.39
CA ILE A 126 -0.22 -6.32 -3.21
C ILE A 126 -1.66 -6.81 -3.47
N ARG A 127 -2.50 -5.99 -4.12
CA ARG A 127 -3.89 -6.36 -4.43
C ARG A 127 -3.99 -7.44 -5.51
N ASP A 128 -3.11 -7.42 -6.51
CA ASP A 128 -2.99 -8.50 -7.50
C ASP A 128 -2.59 -9.83 -6.83
N THR A 129 -1.69 -9.78 -5.85
CA THR A 129 -1.18 -10.97 -5.14
C THR A 129 -2.22 -11.52 -4.17
N PHE A 130 -2.99 -10.64 -3.52
CA PHE A 130 -4.03 -11.02 -2.57
C PHE A 130 -5.37 -10.40 -2.97
N PRO A 131 -6.12 -11.01 -3.90
CA PRO A 131 -7.34 -10.42 -4.44
C PRO A 131 -8.50 -10.38 -3.44
N SER A 132 -9.50 -9.55 -3.73
CA SER A 132 -10.76 -9.43 -2.98
C SER A 132 -11.85 -8.86 -3.87
N PRO A 133 -13.13 -9.19 -3.62
CA PRO A 133 -14.26 -8.57 -4.33
C PRO A 133 -14.30 -7.07 -4.07
N ASP A 134 -14.04 -6.65 -2.82
CA ASP A 134 -14.07 -5.26 -2.40
C ASP A 134 -12.71 -4.80 -1.87
N TYR A 135 -12.34 -3.57 -2.23
CA TYR A 135 -11.21 -2.88 -1.65
C TYR A 135 -11.70 -1.75 -0.75
N GLN A 136 -10.81 -1.28 0.11
CA GLN A 136 -10.99 -0.05 0.87
C GLN A 136 -9.72 0.78 0.62
N GLY A 137 -9.91 2.03 0.20
CA GLY A 137 -8.82 2.98 -0.01
C GLY A 137 -8.20 3.50 1.29
N PHE A 138 -7.22 4.38 1.13
CA PHE A 138 -6.59 5.11 2.24
C PHE A 138 -7.64 5.85 3.09
N GLN A 139 -7.53 5.70 4.41
CA GLN A 139 -8.37 6.37 5.40
C GLN A 139 -7.48 7.11 6.40
N GLU A 140 -7.86 8.35 6.71
CA GLU A 140 -7.22 9.14 7.76
C GLU A 140 -7.41 8.49 9.14
N PRO A 141 -6.47 8.69 10.09
CA PRO A 141 -6.69 8.29 11.47
C PRO A 141 -8.00 8.90 12.00
N GLN A 142 -8.82 8.09 12.66
CA GLN A 142 -9.96 8.61 13.42
C GLN A 142 -9.43 9.26 14.70
N PRO A 143 -9.96 10.42 15.12
CA PRO A 143 -9.63 10.99 16.42
C PRO A 143 -9.91 9.99 17.53
N GLU A 144 -8.99 9.85 18.49
CA GLU A 144 -9.29 9.06 19.70
C GLU A 144 -10.44 9.73 20.47
N PRO A 145 -11.45 8.99 20.95
CA PRO A 145 -12.47 9.55 21.82
C PRO A 145 -11.80 10.11 23.07
N ILE A 146 -12.12 11.37 23.39
CA ILE A 146 -11.64 12.11 24.58
C ILE A 146 -12.22 11.46 25.84
#